data_AF-A0A1F4UH71-F1
#
_entry.id   AF-A0A1F4UH71-F1
#
_cell.length_a   1.000
_cell.length_b   1.000
_cell.length_c   1.000
_cell.angle_alpha   90.00
_cell.angle_beta   90.00
_cell.angle_gamma   90.00
#
_symmetry.space_group_name_H-M   'P 1'
#
loop_
_entity.id
_entity.type
_entity.pdbx_description
1 polymer ?
#
loop_
_entity_poly.entity_id
_entity_poly.type
_entity_poly.pdbx_seq_one_letter_code
_entity_poly.pdbx_strand_id
1 'polypeptide(L)'
;MNLFENISNSWSKYEINIELAYLLLIFTVSILTIYFSTKEKKILILSILSFTVATLSNLIGIYIVNTIFKIEIFEIFKMIPLITYILILSNLGTLIGYYISKRNSKGFKISSVRKEYYSDTIKQTIFLLLLGSSTLLFLSVQTEVVVSISILSTVIAVWSTYAISKYILK
;
A
#
# COMPACT_ATOMS: atom_id res chain seq x y z
N MET A 1 -2.49 28.98 -7.03
CA MET A 1 -2.70 27.74 -7.78
C MET A 1 -3.02 26.65 -6.78
N ASN A 2 -4.22 26.12 -6.82
CA ASN A 2 -4.65 25.03 -5.93
C ASN A 2 -3.95 23.73 -6.30
N LEU A 3 -3.74 22.83 -5.34
CA LEU A 3 -3.10 21.53 -5.56
C LEU A 3 -3.72 20.75 -6.73
N PHE A 4 -5.05 20.78 -6.76
CA PHE A 4 -5.86 20.14 -7.77
C PHE A 4 -5.67 20.80 -9.14
N GLU A 5 -5.42 22.11 -9.21
CA GLU A 5 -5.12 22.78 -10.48
C GLU A 5 -3.73 22.38 -11.01
N ASN A 6 -2.70 22.23 -10.17
CA ASN A 6 -1.39 21.81 -10.65
C ASN A 6 -1.37 20.36 -11.16
N ILE A 7 -2.09 19.46 -10.47
CA ILE A 7 -2.23 18.05 -10.89
C ILE A 7 -3.19 17.95 -12.09
N SER A 8 -4.26 18.74 -12.15
CA SER A 8 -5.20 18.70 -13.28
C SER A 8 -4.72 19.44 -14.52
N ASN A 9 -3.87 20.45 -14.39
CA ASN A 9 -3.37 21.23 -15.54
C ASN A 9 -2.21 20.54 -16.24
N SER A 10 -1.52 19.62 -15.56
CA SER A 10 -0.48 18.81 -16.19
C SER A 10 -1.06 17.59 -16.93
N TRP A 11 -2.30 17.17 -16.64
CA TRP A 11 -2.89 15.92 -17.17
C TRP A 11 -4.17 16.19 -17.97
N SER A 12 -4.40 15.39 -19.01
CA SER A 12 -5.71 15.37 -19.66
C SER A 12 -6.75 14.73 -18.72
N LYS A 13 -8.00 15.22 -18.76
CA LYS A 13 -9.12 14.60 -18.01
C LYS A 13 -9.28 13.11 -18.31
N TYR A 14 -8.89 12.68 -19.52
CA TYR A 14 -8.93 11.29 -19.95
C TYR A 14 -7.94 10.42 -19.17
N GLU A 15 -6.68 10.86 -19.03
CA GLU A 15 -5.64 10.13 -18.28
C GLU A 15 -5.98 10.00 -16.80
N ILE A 16 -6.50 11.06 -16.19
CA ILE A 16 -6.95 11.03 -14.79
C ILE A 16 -7.99 9.93 -14.61
N ASN A 17 -9.00 9.88 -15.49
CA ASN A 17 -10.08 8.91 -15.39
C ASN A 17 -9.60 7.47 -15.59
N ILE A 18 -8.67 7.24 -16.52
CA ILE A 18 -8.09 5.91 -16.76
C ILE A 18 -7.29 5.43 -15.56
N GLU A 19 -6.43 6.28 -15.01
CA GLU A 19 -5.60 5.90 -13.85
C GLU A 19 -6.49 5.57 -12.64
N LEU A 20 -7.51 6.39 -12.40
CA LEU A 20 -8.47 6.17 -11.33
C LEU A 20 -9.26 4.87 -11.56
N ALA A 21 -9.64 4.57 -12.81
CA ALA A 21 -10.28 3.31 -13.17
C ALA A 21 -9.36 2.09 -12.91
N TYR A 22 -8.07 2.17 -13.25
CA TYR A 22 -7.11 1.10 -12.96
C TYR A 22 -6.93 0.87 -11.46
N LEU A 23 -6.75 1.94 -10.67
CA LEU A 23 -6.60 1.83 -9.22
C LEU A 23 -7.87 1.27 -8.56
N LEU A 24 -9.05 1.69 -9.02
CA LEU A 24 -10.33 1.14 -8.57
C LEU A 24 -10.48 -0.34 -8.95
N LEU A 25 -10.04 -0.73 -10.14
CA LEU A 25 -10.09 -2.12 -10.58
C LEU A 25 -9.16 -3.00 -9.74
N ILE A 26 -7.92 -2.58 -9.51
CA ILE A 26 -6.96 -3.27 -8.63
C ILE A 26 -7.54 -3.40 -7.23
N PHE A 27 -8.06 -2.31 -6.66
CA PHE A 27 -8.70 -2.33 -5.34
C PHE A 27 -9.88 -3.31 -5.29
N THR A 28 -10.80 -3.20 -6.23
CA THR A 28 -12.05 -3.99 -6.25
C THR A 28 -11.75 -5.48 -6.42
N VAL A 29 -10.90 -5.83 -7.39
CA VAL A 29 -10.48 -7.23 -7.61
C VAL A 29 -9.82 -7.78 -6.36
N SER A 30 -8.90 -7.01 -5.75
CA SER A 30 -8.22 -7.40 -4.53
C SER A 30 -9.20 -7.69 -3.39
N ILE A 31 -10.09 -6.75 -3.08
CA ILE A 31 -11.06 -6.90 -1.99
C ILE A 31 -12.02 -8.07 -2.24
N LEU A 32 -12.48 -8.27 -3.48
CA LEU A 32 -13.32 -9.42 -3.84
C LEU A 32 -12.57 -10.73 -3.64
N THR A 33 -11.32 -10.85 -4.12
CA THR A 33 -10.49 -12.04 -3.93
C THR A 33 -10.30 -12.34 -2.44
N ILE A 34 -10.03 -11.33 -1.62
CA ILE A 34 -9.88 -11.47 -0.17
C ILE A 34 -11.18 -11.95 0.48
N TYR A 35 -12.31 -11.35 0.08
CA TYR A 35 -13.64 -11.75 0.57
C TYR A 35 -13.95 -13.21 0.26
N PHE A 36 -13.79 -13.63 -0.99
CA PHE A 36 -14.11 -15.00 -1.41
C PHE A 36 -13.16 -16.04 -0.79
N SER A 37 -11.88 -15.69 -0.60
CA SER A 37 -10.88 -16.62 -0.06
C SER A 37 -11.01 -16.79 1.46
N THR A 38 -11.19 -15.70 2.19
CA THR A 38 -11.21 -15.73 3.67
C THR A 38 -12.60 -15.97 4.23
N LYS A 39 -13.64 -15.36 3.63
CA LYS A 39 -15.00 -15.23 4.19
C LYS A 39 -15.06 -14.55 5.57
N GLU A 40 -13.99 -13.85 5.97
CA GLU A 40 -13.89 -13.20 7.27
C GLU A 40 -13.98 -11.68 7.17
N LYS A 41 -15.01 -11.10 7.80
CA LYS A 41 -15.24 -9.65 7.81
C LYS A 41 -14.08 -8.90 8.48
N LYS A 42 -13.48 -9.46 9.53
CA LYS A 42 -12.35 -8.84 10.25
C LYS A 42 -11.13 -8.63 9.35
N ILE A 43 -10.81 -9.63 8.52
CA ILE A 43 -9.69 -9.56 7.58
C ILE A 43 -10.02 -8.60 6.43
N LEU A 44 -11.25 -8.66 5.91
CA LEU A 44 -11.72 -7.76 4.87
C LEU A 44 -11.60 -6.28 5.27
N ILE A 45 -12.05 -5.93 6.49
CA ILE A 45 -11.96 -4.55 7.01
C ILE A 45 -10.50 -4.11 7.12
N LEU A 46 -9.60 -4.98 7.60
CA LEU A 46 -8.17 -4.67 7.66
C LEU A 46 -7.59 -4.40 6.27
N SER A 47 -7.96 -5.21 5.27
CA SER A 47 -7.51 -5.00 3.89
C SER A 47 -7.99 -3.67 3.32
N ILE A 48 -9.27 -3.32 3.51
CA ILE A 48 -9.84 -2.03 3.06
C ILE A 48 -9.11 -0.86 3.73
N LEU A 49 -8.89 -0.94 5.04
CA LEU A 49 -8.15 0.09 5.79
C LEU A 49 -6.71 0.21 5.32
N SER A 50 -6.05 -0.92 5.01
CA SER A 50 -4.68 -0.93 4.49
C SER A 50 -4.57 -0.16 3.18
N PHE A 51 -5.46 -0.45 2.21
CA PHE A 51 -5.54 0.30 0.95
C PHE A 51 -5.83 1.78 1.18
N THR A 52 -6.78 2.11 2.08
CA THR A 52 -7.14 3.50 2.38
C THR A 52 -5.96 4.29 2.93
N VAL A 53 -5.23 3.72 3.90
CA VAL A 53 -4.03 4.37 4.47
C VAL A 53 -2.95 4.52 3.41
N ALA A 54 -2.80 3.56 2.51
CA ALA A 54 -1.86 3.63 1.40
C ALA A 54 -2.16 4.79 0.45
N THR A 55 -3.42 4.91 0.02
CA THR A 55 -3.85 6.00 -0.87
C THR A 55 -3.60 7.35 -0.22
N LEU A 56 -3.96 7.51 1.05
CA LEU A 56 -3.70 8.75 1.79
C LEU A 56 -2.21 9.05 1.92
N SER A 57 -1.40 8.03 2.23
CA SER A 57 0.05 8.18 2.35
C SER A 57 0.71 8.58 1.02
N ASN A 58 0.26 8.00 -0.09
CA ASN A 58 0.72 8.35 -1.43
C ASN A 58 0.40 9.82 -1.76
N LEU A 59 -0.84 10.25 -1.51
CA LEU A 59 -1.26 11.64 -1.75
C LEU A 59 -0.44 12.62 -0.90
N ILE A 60 -0.23 12.31 0.38
CA ILE A 60 0.59 13.13 1.29
C ILE A 60 2.06 13.16 0.83
N GLY A 61 2.61 12.02 0.41
CA GLY A 61 3.99 11.93 -0.07
C GLY A 61 4.23 12.76 -1.32
N ILE A 62 3.35 12.65 -2.32
CA ILE A 62 3.39 13.47 -3.54
C ILE A 62 3.25 14.96 -3.20
N TYR A 63 2.34 15.29 -2.28
CA TYR A 63 2.13 16.67 -1.84
C TYR A 63 3.39 17.28 -1.21
N ILE A 64 4.03 16.54 -0.29
CA ILE A 64 5.26 16.96 0.39
C ILE A 64 6.37 17.21 -0.62
N VAL A 65 6.55 16.29 -1.57
CA VAL A 65 7.61 16.39 -2.59
C VAL A 65 7.42 17.61 -3.51
N ASN A 66 6.19 17.85 -3.97
CA ASN A 66 5.90 19.02 -4.80
C ASN A 66 6.07 20.33 -4.02
N THR A 67 5.62 20.39 -2.77
CA THR A 67 5.56 21.66 -2.01
C THR A 67 6.88 22.00 -1.33
N ILE A 68 7.50 21.03 -0.66
CA ILE A 68 8.70 21.24 0.16
C ILE A 68 9.96 21.12 -0.71
N PHE A 69 10.05 20.08 -1.52
CA PHE A 69 11.23 19.79 -2.32
C PHE A 69 11.19 20.45 -3.71
N LYS A 70 10.05 21.06 -4.08
CA LYS A 70 9.84 21.75 -5.37
C LYS A 70 10.16 20.88 -6.58
N ILE A 71 9.95 19.57 -6.44
CA ILE A 71 10.13 18.62 -7.55
C ILE A 71 8.86 18.62 -8.39
N GLU A 72 9.01 18.90 -9.68
CA GLU A 72 7.91 18.85 -10.63
C GLU A 72 7.35 17.43 -10.77
N ILE A 73 6.02 17.32 -10.78
CA ILE A 73 5.32 16.05 -10.88
C ILE A 73 5.25 15.65 -12.36
N PHE A 74 6.01 14.63 -12.74
CA PHE A 74 5.98 14.03 -14.08
C PHE A 74 5.12 12.76 -14.12
N GLU A 75 4.91 12.22 -15.32
CA GLU A 75 4.11 11.00 -15.53
C GLU A 75 4.60 9.80 -14.70
N ILE A 76 5.90 9.71 -14.41
CA ILE A 76 6.46 8.61 -13.61
C ILE A 76 5.89 8.54 -12.18
N PHE A 77 5.35 9.65 -11.64
CA PHE A 77 4.69 9.67 -10.34
C PHE A 77 3.38 8.87 -10.32
N LYS A 78 2.79 8.57 -11.50
CA LYS A 78 1.65 7.66 -11.64
C LYS A 78 2.00 6.24 -11.15
N MET A 79 3.28 5.86 -11.17
CA MET A 79 3.73 4.55 -10.69
C MET A 79 3.67 4.39 -9.18
N ILE A 80 3.63 5.49 -8.40
CA ILE A 80 3.62 5.44 -6.94
C ILE A 80 2.46 4.59 -6.40
N PRO A 81 1.18 4.91 -6.70
CA PRO A 81 0.06 4.12 -6.19
C PRO A 81 0.10 2.67 -6.67
N LEU A 82 0.57 2.41 -7.88
CA LEU A 82 0.69 1.05 -8.43
C LEU A 82 1.72 0.21 -7.66
N ILE A 83 2.93 0.75 -7.45
CA ILE A 83 3.99 0.08 -6.70
C ILE A 83 3.53 -0.16 -5.25
N THR A 84 2.97 0.86 -4.60
CA THR A 84 2.48 0.74 -3.23
C THR A 84 1.38 -0.33 -3.09
N TYR A 85 0.44 -0.41 -4.02
CA TYR A 85 -0.63 -1.42 -3.97
C TYR A 85 -0.09 -2.83 -4.15
N ILE A 86 0.87 -3.05 -5.05
CA ILE A 86 1.52 -4.36 -5.23
C ILE A 86 2.22 -4.80 -3.94
N LEU A 87 2.95 -3.89 -3.30
CA LEU A 87 3.66 -4.19 -2.06
C LEU A 87 2.71 -4.44 -0.89
N ILE A 88 1.62 -3.68 -0.79
CA ILE A 88 0.61 -3.94 0.24
C ILE A 88 -0.10 -5.27 0.00
N LEU A 89 -0.36 -5.63 -1.25
CA LEU A 89 -0.94 -6.92 -1.58
C LEU A 89 -0.04 -8.09 -1.20
N SER A 90 1.29 -7.96 -1.36
CA SER A 90 2.20 -9.00 -0.88
C SER A 90 2.13 -9.16 0.64
N ASN A 91 2.01 -8.04 1.38
CA ASN A 91 1.86 -8.05 2.84
C ASN A 91 0.53 -8.67 3.31
N LEU A 92 -0.57 -8.23 2.72
CA LEU A 92 -1.90 -8.77 3.00
C LEU A 92 -1.97 -10.24 2.58
N GLY A 93 -1.29 -10.62 1.51
CA GLY A 93 -1.16 -11.98 1.02
C GLY A 93 -0.59 -12.93 2.07
N THR A 94 0.44 -12.53 2.83
CA THR A 94 0.98 -13.38 3.90
C THR A 94 0.00 -13.51 5.07
N LEU A 95 -0.65 -12.41 5.49
CA LEU A 95 -1.70 -12.43 6.52
C LEU A 95 -2.84 -13.38 6.15
N ILE A 96 -3.32 -13.28 4.91
CA ILE A 96 -4.43 -14.08 4.39
C ILE A 96 -4.01 -15.54 4.23
N GLY A 97 -2.82 -15.79 3.68
CA GLY A 97 -2.26 -17.14 3.52
C GLY A 97 -2.12 -17.85 4.86
N TYR A 98 -1.63 -17.16 5.89
CA TYR A 98 -1.57 -17.69 7.24
C TYR A 98 -2.97 -18.02 7.78
N TYR A 99 -3.93 -17.10 7.66
CA TYR A 99 -5.30 -17.36 8.09
C TYR A 99 -5.91 -18.58 7.39
N ILE A 100 -5.83 -18.66 6.06
CA ILE A 100 -6.41 -19.77 5.29
C ILE A 100 -5.77 -21.11 5.67
N SER A 101 -4.45 -21.15 5.87
CA SER A 101 -3.74 -22.37 6.22
C SER A 101 -4.05 -22.87 7.64
N LYS A 102 -4.37 -21.97 8.58
CA LYS A 102 -4.58 -22.31 10.00
C LYS A 102 -6.03 -22.30 10.47
N ARG A 103 -6.97 -21.71 9.74
CA ARG A 103 -8.38 -21.58 10.18
C ARG A 103 -9.06 -22.90 10.56
N ASN A 104 -8.68 -24.01 9.92
CA ASN A 104 -9.25 -25.34 10.16
C ASN A 104 -8.45 -26.17 11.19
N SER A 105 -7.37 -25.61 11.75
CA SER A 105 -6.54 -26.32 12.73
C SER A 105 -7.20 -26.33 14.12
N LYS A 106 -7.06 -27.44 14.84
CA LYS A 106 -7.60 -27.56 16.21
C LYS A 106 -6.97 -26.50 17.12
N GLY A 107 -7.80 -25.73 17.81
CA GLY A 107 -7.34 -24.69 18.75
C GLY A 107 -6.89 -23.37 18.10
N PHE A 108 -7.22 -23.14 16.82
CA PHE A 108 -6.96 -21.87 16.15
C PHE A 108 -7.62 -20.70 16.89
N LYS A 109 -6.85 -19.63 17.11
CA LYS A 109 -7.33 -18.36 17.64
C LYS A 109 -6.99 -17.27 16.64
N ILE A 110 -7.95 -16.42 16.29
CA ILE A 110 -7.72 -15.31 15.36
C ILE A 110 -6.59 -14.37 15.81
N SER A 111 -6.36 -14.26 17.12
CA SER A 111 -5.26 -13.50 17.70
C SER A 111 -3.87 -14.04 17.36
N SER A 112 -3.74 -15.31 16.93
CA SER A 112 -2.47 -15.86 16.44
C SER A 112 -2.09 -15.28 15.08
N VAL A 113 -3.07 -14.88 14.25
CA VAL A 113 -2.83 -14.21 12.96
C VAL A 113 -2.03 -12.93 13.16
N ARG A 114 -2.33 -12.17 14.21
CA ARG A 114 -1.60 -10.93 14.53
C ARG A 114 -0.13 -11.18 14.88
N LYS A 115 0.18 -12.29 15.57
CA LYS A 115 1.56 -12.63 15.93
C LYS A 115 2.39 -12.94 14.68
N GLU A 116 1.84 -13.72 13.76
CA GLU A 116 2.50 -13.98 12.48
C GLU A 116 2.66 -12.68 11.68
N TYR A 117 1.59 -11.90 11.60
CA TYR A 117 1.56 -10.67 10.83
C TYR A 117 2.62 -9.65 11.27
N TYR A 118 2.96 -9.60 12.57
CA TYR A 118 4.06 -8.79 13.07
C TYR A 118 5.41 -9.21 12.48
N SER A 119 5.70 -10.53 12.48
CA SER A 119 6.93 -11.08 11.92
C SER A 119 7.04 -10.75 10.42
N ASP A 120 5.95 -10.92 9.69
CA ASP A 120 5.92 -10.62 8.25
C ASP A 120 6.04 -9.12 7.96
N THR A 121 5.41 -8.27 8.77
CA THR A 121 5.56 -6.82 8.70
C THR A 121 7.02 -6.38 8.87
N ILE A 122 7.74 -6.99 9.81
CA ILE A 122 9.18 -6.74 9.99
C ILE A 122 9.96 -7.19 8.76
N LYS A 123 9.77 -8.43 8.31
CA LYS A 123 10.47 -8.97 7.13
C LYS A 123 10.27 -8.08 5.91
N GLN A 124 9.03 -7.62 5.70
CA GLN A 124 8.72 -6.74 4.59
C GLN A 124 9.33 -5.36 4.74
N THR A 125 9.36 -4.79 5.94
CA THR A 125 10.05 -3.52 6.19
C THR A 125 11.55 -3.65 5.89
N ILE A 126 12.19 -4.74 6.32
CA ILE A 126 13.61 -5.01 6.01
C ILE A 126 13.81 -5.15 4.51
N PHE A 127 12.97 -5.92 3.83
CA PHE A 127 13.02 -6.06 2.37
C PHE A 127 12.90 -4.71 1.66
N LEU A 128 11.96 -3.85 2.08
CA LEU A 128 11.78 -2.52 1.49
C LEU A 128 12.95 -1.59 1.75
N LEU A 129 13.56 -1.64 2.94
CA LEU A 129 14.76 -0.87 3.25
C LEU A 129 15.94 -1.30 2.38
N LEU A 130 16.13 -2.61 2.20
CA LEU A 130 17.17 -3.16 1.32
C LEU A 130 16.92 -2.74 -0.14
N LEU A 131 15.68 -2.85 -0.61
CA LEU A 131 15.29 -2.43 -1.96
C LEU A 131 15.50 -0.92 -2.17
N GLY A 132 15.12 -0.10 -1.19
CA GLY A 132 15.41 1.34 -1.23
C GLY A 132 16.90 1.59 -1.34
N SER A 133 17.70 1.02 -0.42
CA SER A 133 19.14 1.21 -0.38
C SER A 133 19.87 0.79 -1.65
N SER A 134 19.43 -0.29 -2.31
CA SER A 134 20.04 -0.75 -3.56
C SER A 134 19.73 0.17 -4.73
N THR A 135 18.57 0.84 -4.72
CA THR A 135 18.14 1.73 -5.80
C THR A 135 18.71 3.15 -5.72
N LEU A 136 19.11 3.62 -4.53
CA LEU A 136 19.66 4.98 -4.31
C LEU A 136 20.92 5.28 -5.12
N LEU A 137 21.67 4.26 -5.57
CA LEU A 137 22.96 4.46 -6.24
C LEU A 137 22.86 4.50 -7.78
N PHE A 138 21.70 4.17 -8.37
CA PHE A 138 21.61 3.88 -9.81
C PHE A 138 20.46 4.59 -10.54
N LEU A 139 19.61 5.32 -9.83
CA LEU A 139 18.40 5.92 -10.39
C LEU A 139 18.55 7.42 -10.63
N SER A 140 17.76 7.93 -11.58
CA SER A 140 17.56 9.37 -11.70
C SER A 140 16.81 9.92 -10.48
N VAL A 141 17.02 11.19 -10.15
CA VAL A 141 16.39 11.87 -9.00
C VAL A 141 14.87 11.67 -8.98
N GLN A 142 14.21 11.73 -10.14
CA GLN A 142 12.76 11.52 -10.22
C GLN A 142 12.35 10.09 -9.87
N THR A 143 13.06 9.09 -10.39
CA THR A 143 12.75 7.69 -10.10
C THR A 143 13.08 7.33 -8.65
N GLU A 144 14.16 7.89 -8.10
CA GLU A 144 14.53 7.76 -6.69
C GLU A 144 13.42 8.26 -5.76
N VAL A 145 12.84 9.42 -6.07
CA VAL A 145 11.73 10.02 -5.34
C VAL A 145 10.47 9.15 -5.42
N VAL A 146 10.14 8.64 -6.61
CA VAL A 146 9.01 7.73 -6.82
C VAL A 146 9.15 6.46 -5.97
N VAL A 147 10.33 5.84 -6.00
CA VAL A 147 10.64 4.64 -5.21
C VAL A 147 10.57 4.95 -3.71
N SER A 148 11.13 6.08 -3.28
CA SER A 148 11.14 6.50 -1.88
C SER A 148 9.73 6.74 -1.33
N ILE A 149 8.88 7.48 -2.05
CA ILE A 149 7.48 7.69 -1.66
C ILE A 149 6.74 6.35 -1.60
N SER A 150 6.96 5.47 -2.58
CA SER A 150 6.29 4.17 -2.65
C SER A 150 6.65 3.29 -1.45
N ILE A 151 7.95 3.24 -1.09
CA ILE A 151 8.46 2.52 0.07
C ILE A 151 7.88 3.09 1.37
N LEU A 152 8.00 4.41 1.58
CA LEU A 152 7.51 5.06 2.80
C LEU A 152 6.01 4.86 2.98
N SER A 153 5.23 5.04 1.91
CA SER A 153 3.78 4.86 1.93
C SER A 153 3.39 3.41 2.22
N THR A 154 4.13 2.45 1.69
CA THR A 154 3.93 1.02 1.99
C THR A 154 4.23 0.74 3.47
N VAL A 155 5.37 1.21 3.99
CA VAL A 155 5.75 1.02 5.40
C VAL A 155 4.69 1.61 6.33
N ILE A 156 4.25 2.84 6.06
CA ILE A 156 3.18 3.51 6.83
C ILE A 156 1.90 2.68 6.80
N ALA A 157 1.48 2.21 5.62
CA ALA A 157 0.25 1.44 5.47
C ALA A 157 0.31 0.10 6.20
N VAL A 158 1.40 -0.66 6.06
CA VAL A 158 1.57 -1.97 6.71
C VAL A 158 1.62 -1.82 8.23
N TRP A 159 2.41 -0.89 8.77
CA TRP A 159 2.48 -0.66 10.20
C TRP A 159 1.18 -0.13 10.79
N SER A 160 0.47 0.74 10.07
CA SER A 160 -0.87 1.19 10.46
C SER A 160 -1.85 0.03 10.49
N THR A 161 -1.81 -0.85 9.49
CA THR A 161 -2.64 -2.06 9.42
C THR A 161 -2.36 -2.99 10.61
N TYR A 162 -1.08 -3.21 10.94
CA TYR A 162 -0.68 -3.97 12.12
C TYR A 162 -1.17 -3.32 13.42
N ALA A 163 -1.02 -2.01 13.59
CA ALA A 163 -1.50 -1.29 14.76
C ALA A 163 -3.02 -1.42 14.93
N ILE A 164 -3.78 -1.25 13.84
CA ILE A 164 -5.25 -1.38 13.83
C ILE A 164 -5.68 -2.83 14.07
N SER A 165 -4.91 -3.82 13.60
CA SER A 165 -5.20 -5.25 13.81
C SER A 165 -5.32 -5.63 15.29
N LYS A 166 -4.66 -4.89 16.20
CA LYS A 166 -4.81 -5.06 17.65
C LYS A 166 -6.26 -4.89 18.12
N TYR A 167 -7.01 -4.01 17.47
CA TYR A 167 -8.39 -3.70 17.85
C TYR A 167 -9.39 -4.61 17.14
N ILE A 168 -9.09 -5.04 15.90
CA ILE A 168 -10.00 -5.84 15.08
C ILE A 168 -9.83 -7.35 15.33
N LEU A 169 -8.60 -7.85 15.47
CA LEU A 169 -8.28 -9.28 15.64
C LEU A 169 -8.16 -9.70 17.11
N LYS A 170 -8.97 -9.09 17.99
CA LYS A 170 -9.18 -9.61 19.35
C LYS A 170 -9.92 -10.95 19.30
#